data_AF-A0A428UAQ1-F1
#
_entry.id   AF-A0A428UAQ1-F1
#
_cell.length_a   1.000
_cell.length_b   1.000
_cell.length_c   1.000
_cell.angle_alpha   90.00
_cell.angle_beta   90.00
_cell.angle_gamma   90.00
#
_symmetry.space_group_name_H-M   'P 1'
#
loop_
_entity.id
_entity.type
_entity.pdbx_description
1 polymer ?
#
loop_
_entity_poly.entity_id
_entity_poly.type
_entity_poly.pdbx_seq_one_letter_code
_entity_poly.pdbx_strand_id
1 'polypeptide(L)'
;MSYWVTVWNAIKQMGLKKGDSIGIVGIGGLGVLAIQFAKALGYQVIAVDNRDIGLRLASEVHSHLKPDAIVKFCDEEAAKQISDLTRDIGLHGAVLRPRVVYVVLGLSEQGYKFDAFNLVFREIVVKGSIFTSADEARKMLEVVGREGVRSHLTVLKLEEGEVIYDKSFIAYKAMETQHSATDLQSPLTQMLLTNSSILLVSATLIGLLALATVRLLRTRVPGRPHVVLKVEGVYVYPIKGLRGCTLDSGLVSGVAFQFDRRFCLQRVHRNPDTNEINRLETVMLMYNFNLVLFQTSLESPSGDPSDMHIVVTYTGDENTAPLSWGGNQHQLRFPAQVNCEGLSRVIINLQGSSTQAYDTGDNYAKWFGKNLGFETRLLYIRDGFRAALGTLAPHSDGAVRKKRPYHALLWSLTPARYKSGPERLVFNDITQYLVVTRESNDAVTARLDDGLHMGILKFRPNIILTGSPSAFVEDYWAELYFPDTNMRLILTSNCPRCQSITADFKTGRLASDDRGNVWKKLNRDRRVDKGFKYHPIFGRYGFCGDKNIGKHITVGQEVWVTKINKEHTHTIFARQ
;
A
#
# COMPACT_ATOMS: atom_id res chain seq x y z
N MET A 1 -30.12 21.00 -18.28
CA MET A 1 -29.18 22.13 -18.28
C MET A 1 -27.87 21.82 -17.54
N SER A 2 -27.89 21.25 -16.32
CA SER A 2 -26.68 20.93 -15.53
C SER A 2 -25.62 20.07 -16.25
N TYR A 3 -26.06 19.02 -16.95
CA TYR A 3 -25.17 18.14 -17.74
C TYR A 3 -24.46 18.88 -18.88
N TRP A 4 -25.13 19.82 -19.54
CA TRP A 4 -24.59 20.56 -20.68
C TRP A 4 -23.50 21.53 -20.22
N VAL A 5 -23.78 22.29 -19.16
CA VAL A 5 -22.87 23.25 -18.53
C VAL A 5 -21.58 22.56 -18.06
N THR A 6 -21.72 21.35 -17.50
CA THR A 6 -20.58 20.56 -17.00
C THR A 6 -19.63 20.15 -18.13
N VAL A 7 -20.17 19.66 -19.24
CA VAL A 7 -19.39 19.23 -20.41
C VAL A 7 -18.77 20.41 -21.14
N TRP A 8 -19.53 21.49 -21.32
CA TRP A 8 -19.04 22.70 -21.97
C TRP A 8 -17.80 23.25 -21.26
N ASN A 9 -17.85 23.38 -19.93
CA ASN A 9 -16.70 23.87 -19.18
C ASN A 9 -15.50 22.92 -19.29
N ALA A 10 -15.74 21.61 -19.23
CA ALA A 10 -14.67 20.62 -19.33
C ALA A 10 -13.89 20.75 -20.64
N ILE A 11 -14.59 20.91 -21.76
CA ILE A 11 -13.96 21.10 -23.08
C ILE A 11 -13.21 22.42 -23.13
N LYS A 12 -13.79 23.51 -22.61
CA LYS A 12 -13.12 24.83 -22.58
C LYS A 12 -11.84 24.84 -21.75
N GLN A 13 -11.81 24.12 -20.62
CA GLN A 13 -10.63 24.02 -19.76
C GLN A 13 -9.46 23.23 -20.36
N MET A 14 -9.68 22.47 -21.44
CA MET A 14 -8.62 21.77 -22.16
C MET A 14 -7.73 22.70 -22.98
N GLY A 15 -8.18 23.92 -23.30
CA GLY A 15 -7.39 24.89 -24.06
C GLY A 15 -7.12 24.50 -25.52
N LEU A 16 -7.94 23.61 -26.09
CA LEU A 16 -7.79 23.10 -27.45
C LEU A 16 -8.12 24.16 -28.51
N LYS A 17 -7.39 24.13 -29.62
CA LYS A 17 -7.63 24.94 -30.82
C LYS A 17 -8.42 24.14 -31.85
N LYS A 18 -9.15 24.84 -32.72
CA LYS A 18 -9.90 24.21 -33.81
C LYS A 18 -8.97 23.30 -34.64
N GLY A 19 -9.40 22.08 -34.90
CA GLY A 19 -8.61 21.05 -35.57
C GLY A 19 -7.80 20.14 -34.63
N ASP A 20 -7.66 20.47 -33.34
CA ASP A 20 -7.04 19.56 -32.37
C ASP A 20 -7.93 18.32 -32.12
N SER A 21 -7.30 17.21 -31.74
CA SER A 21 -7.98 15.96 -31.46
C SER A 21 -8.38 15.83 -29.98
N ILE A 22 -9.56 15.27 -29.72
CA ILE A 22 -10.09 15.00 -28.39
C ILE A 22 -10.68 13.58 -28.33
N GLY A 23 -10.25 12.82 -27.31
CA GLY A 23 -10.80 11.51 -26.98
C GLY A 23 -11.86 11.63 -25.89
N ILE A 24 -13.03 11.04 -26.12
CA ILE A 24 -14.16 11.04 -25.18
C ILE A 24 -14.41 9.61 -24.74
N VAL A 25 -14.15 9.33 -23.46
CA VAL A 25 -14.24 8.00 -22.88
C VAL A 25 -15.51 7.89 -22.02
N GLY A 26 -16.38 6.96 -22.37
CA GLY A 26 -17.69 6.75 -21.75
C GLY A 26 -18.79 7.57 -22.42
N ILE A 27 -19.51 6.97 -23.35
CA ILE A 27 -20.60 7.57 -24.13
C ILE A 27 -21.95 7.28 -23.46
N GLY A 28 -22.13 7.84 -22.27
CA GLY A 28 -23.43 7.96 -21.60
C GLY A 28 -24.10 9.31 -21.88
N GLY A 29 -24.95 9.77 -20.95
CA GLY A 29 -25.63 11.06 -21.08
C GLY A 29 -24.67 12.26 -21.21
N LEU A 30 -23.55 12.26 -20.49
CA LEU A 30 -22.51 13.29 -20.62
C LEU A 30 -21.68 13.12 -21.90
N GLY A 31 -21.27 11.89 -22.22
CA GLY A 31 -20.37 11.61 -23.33
C GLY A 31 -20.97 11.93 -24.69
N VAL A 32 -22.26 11.65 -24.91
CA VAL A 32 -22.94 12.00 -26.17
C VAL A 32 -23.06 13.52 -26.38
N LEU A 33 -23.16 14.29 -25.29
CA LEU A 33 -23.13 15.75 -25.36
C LEU A 33 -21.71 16.27 -25.61
N ALA A 34 -20.70 15.61 -25.03
CA ALA A 34 -19.30 15.97 -25.24
C ALA A 34 -18.90 15.80 -26.71
N ILE A 35 -19.37 14.73 -27.37
CA ILE A 35 -19.16 14.53 -28.81
C ILE A 35 -19.70 15.73 -29.59
N GLN A 36 -20.96 16.08 -29.35
CA GLN A 36 -21.62 17.17 -30.07
C GLN A 36 -20.96 18.52 -29.84
N PHE A 37 -20.66 18.89 -28.59
CA PHE A 37 -19.98 20.15 -28.29
C PHE A 37 -18.57 20.21 -28.86
N ALA A 38 -17.82 19.11 -28.81
CA ALA A 38 -16.48 19.07 -29.37
C ALA A 38 -16.48 19.21 -30.90
N LYS A 39 -17.43 18.57 -31.60
CA LYS A 39 -17.59 18.74 -33.06
C LYS A 39 -18.07 20.14 -33.43
N ALA A 40 -19.01 20.71 -32.68
CA ALA A 40 -19.47 22.10 -32.84
C ALA A 40 -18.34 23.12 -32.71
N LEU A 41 -17.36 22.85 -31.84
CA LEU A 41 -16.15 23.68 -31.68
C LEU A 41 -15.07 23.39 -32.73
N GLY A 42 -15.32 22.43 -33.62
CA GLY A 42 -14.44 22.08 -34.75
C GLY A 42 -13.23 21.22 -34.36
N TYR A 43 -13.34 20.40 -33.32
CA TYR A 43 -12.32 19.42 -32.95
C TYR A 43 -12.48 18.10 -33.73
N GLN A 44 -11.41 17.31 -33.78
CA GLN A 44 -11.46 15.91 -34.23
C GLN A 44 -11.81 15.02 -33.04
N VAL A 45 -12.92 14.30 -33.09
CA VAL A 45 -13.50 13.61 -31.94
C VAL A 45 -13.42 12.10 -32.11
N ILE A 46 -12.83 11.43 -31.12
CA ILE A 46 -12.78 9.98 -31.01
C ILE A 46 -13.67 9.56 -29.84
N ALA A 47 -14.74 8.82 -30.13
CA ALA A 47 -15.66 8.31 -29.13
C ALA A 47 -15.26 6.89 -28.71
N VAL A 48 -15.09 6.66 -27.41
CA VAL A 48 -14.66 5.37 -26.85
C VAL A 48 -15.64 4.90 -25.78
N ASP A 49 -16.19 3.70 -25.92
CA ASP A 49 -17.00 3.03 -24.89
C ASP A 49 -16.70 1.53 -24.85
N ASN A 50 -17.02 0.86 -23.75
CA ASN A 50 -16.90 -0.58 -23.63
C ASN A 50 -18.24 -1.31 -23.84
N ARG A 51 -19.37 -0.59 -23.81
CA ARG A 51 -20.73 -1.13 -23.98
C ARG A 51 -21.30 -0.76 -25.34
N ASP A 52 -21.99 -1.70 -25.98
CA ASP A 52 -22.60 -1.50 -27.30
C ASP A 52 -23.64 -0.38 -27.32
N ILE A 53 -24.33 -0.14 -26.19
CA ILE A 53 -25.27 0.99 -26.06
C ILE A 53 -24.58 2.35 -26.23
N GLY A 54 -23.37 2.53 -25.69
CA GLY A 54 -22.63 3.79 -25.82
C GLY A 54 -22.14 4.01 -27.25
N LEU A 55 -21.72 2.93 -27.93
CA LEU A 55 -21.31 2.98 -29.33
C LEU A 55 -22.48 3.34 -30.26
N ARG A 56 -23.67 2.77 -30.01
CA ARG A 56 -24.89 3.14 -30.73
C ARG A 56 -25.25 4.61 -30.52
N LEU A 57 -25.23 5.11 -29.28
CA LEU A 57 -25.49 6.51 -28.97
C LEU A 57 -24.52 7.46 -29.70
N ALA A 58 -23.23 7.09 -29.81
CA ALA A 58 -22.26 7.85 -30.60
C ALA A 58 -22.61 7.87 -32.11
N SER A 59 -23.09 6.75 -32.65
CA SER A 59 -23.42 6.60 -34.07
C SER A 59 -24.70 7.33 -34.49
N GLU A 60 -25.63 7.51 -33.55
CA GLU A 60 -26.93 8.17 -33.71
C GLU A 60 -26.86 9.70 -33.56
N VAL A 61 -25.70 10.26 -33.18
CA VAL A 61 -25.48 11.71 -33.17
C VAL A 61 -25.76 12.28 -34.56
N HIS A 62 -26.47 13.41 -34.63
CA HIS A 62 -27.00 13.89 -35.90
C HIS A 62 -25.94 14.58 -36.77
N SER A 63 -25.94 14.30 -38.09
CA SER A 63 -25.28 15.10 -39.13
C SER A 63 -23.78 15.39 -38.86
N HIS A 64 -23.38 16.66 -38.98
CA HIS A 64 -22.02 17.20 -38.87
C HIS A 64 -21.42 17.13 -37.46
N LEU A 65 -22.22 16.73 -36.45
CA LEU A 65 -21.77 16.58 -35.06
C LEU A 65 -21.36 15.14 -34.70
N LYS A 66 -21.33 14.23 -35.68
CA LYS A 66 -20.85 12.86 -35.47
C LYS A 66 -19.36 12.84 -35.11
N PRO A 67 -18.93 11.90 -34.24
CA PRO A 67 -17.52 11.71 -33.98
C PRO A 67 -16.82 11.21 -35.25
N ASP A 68 -15.55 11.55 -35.41
CA ASP A 68 -14.74 11.11 -36.55
C ASP A 68 -14.37 9.63 -36.44
N ALA A 69 -14.40 9.07 -35.23
CA ALA A 69 -14.18 7.66 -34.94
C ALA A 69 -15.05 7.17 -33.78
N ILE A 70 -15.50 5.92 -33.85
CA ILE A 70 -16.18 5.21 -32.76
C ILE A 70 -15.41 3.93 -32.49
N VAL A 71 -14.98 3.73 -31.25
CA VAL A 71 -14.04 2.67 -30.89
C VAL A 71 -14.51 1.90 -29.67
N LYS A 72 -14.53 0.59 -29.76
CA LYS A 72 -14.83 -0.30 -28.64
C LYS A 72 -13.55 -0.58 -27.85
N PHE A 73 -13.54 -0.29 -26.54
CA PHE A 73 -12.34 -0.35 -25.69
C PHE A 73 -11.63 -1.72 -25.60
N CYS A 74 -12.30 -2.82 -25.98
CA CYS A 74 -11.75 -4.19 -25.92
C CYS A 74 -11.54 -4.84 -27.29
N ASP A 75 -11.63 -4.09 -28.39
CA ASP A 75 -11.39 -4.61 -29.74
C ASP A 75 -9.88 -4.65 -30.04
N GLU A 76 -9.38 -5.75 -30.61
CA GLU A 76 -7.96 -5.90 -30.99
C GLU A 76 -7.55 -4.84 -32.03
N GLU A 77 -8.48 -4.39 -32.88
CA GLU A 77 -8.25 -3.40 -33.93
C GLU A 77 -8.50 -1.95 -33.46
N ALA A 78 -9.03 -1.75 -32.24
CA ALA A 78 -9.23 -0.43 -31.64
C ALA A 78 -7.95 0.41 -31.70
N ALA A 79 -6.80 -0.29 -31.62
CA ALA A 79 -5.53 0.37 -31.54
C ALA A 79 -5.09 1.04 -32.84
N LYS A 80 -5.41 0.38 -33.94
CA LYS A 80 -5.07 0.78 -35.29
C LYS A 80 -6.03 1.84 -35.80
N GLN A 81 -7.34 1.69 -35.56
CA GLN A 81 -8.35 2.69 -35.89
C GLN A 81 -8.05 4.07 -35.26
N ILE A 82 -7.64 4.08 -33.99
CA ILE A 82 -7.25 5.32 -33.29
C ILE A 82 -5.94 5.90 -33.85
N SER A 83 -4.99 5.05 -34.25
CA SER A 83 -3.74 5.48 -34.88
C SER A 83 -3.97 6.19 -36.21
N ASP A 84 -4.78 5.60 -37.09
CA ASP A 84 -5.02 6.10 -38.43
C ASP A 84 -5.73 7.47 -38.40
N LEU A 85 -6.70 7.63 -37.51
CA LEU A 85 -7.45 8.88 -37.31
C LEU A 85 -6.63 9.98 -36.62
N THR A 86 -5.57 9.62 -35.90
CA THR A 86 -4.68 10.57 -35.19
C THR A 86 -3.38 10.87 -35.93
N ARG A 87 -3.21 10.38 -37.18
CA ARG A 87 -1.99 10.49 -38.00
C ARG A 87 -0.80 9.71 -37.40
N ASP A 88 -0.94 8.39 -37.26
CA ASP A 88 0.09 7.44 -36.82
C ASP A 88 0.56 7.58 -35.35
N ILE A 89 -0.31 8.09 -34.47
CA ILE A 89 0.05 8.34 -33.05
C ILE A 89 -0.30 7.13 -32.13
N GLY A 90 -1.03 6.12 -32.62
CA GLY A 90 -1.26 4.84 -31.94
C GLY A 90 -2.11 4.87 -30.65
N LEU A 91 -2.67 3.72 -30.27
CA LEU A 91 -3.49 3.55 -29.04
C LEU A 91 -2.72 3.60 -27.74
N HIS A 92 -1.42 3.35 -27.80
CA HIS A 92 -0.53 3.66 -26.70
C HIS A 92 -0.43 5.18 -26.45
N GLY A 93 -1.09 6.03 -27.25
CA GLY A 93 -1.04 7.50 -27.20
C GLY A 93 -2.32 8.20 -26.68
N ALA A 94 -3.51 7.58 -26.73
CA ALA A 94 -4.74 8.25 -26.28
C ALA A 94 -4.86 8.38 -24.74
N VAL A 95 -4.16 7.52 -23.99
CA VAL A 95 -4.04 7.59 -22.50
C VAL A 95 -2.65 8.09 -22.06
N LEU A 96 -1.73 8.31 -23.00
CA LEU A 96 -0.30 8.15 -22.71
C LEU A 96 0.62 9.00 -23.62
N ARG A 97 0.10 9.98 -24.37
CA ARG A 97 0.95 10.94 -25.07
C ARG A 97 1.59 11.93 -24.07
N PRO A 98 2.86 12.33 -24.25
CA PRO A 98 3.42 13.42 -23.48
C PRO A 98 2.66 14.74 -23.67
N ARG A 99 2.45 15.49 -22.58
CA ARG A 99 1.81 16.81 -22.55
C ARG A 99 0.32 16.83 -22.88
N VAL A 100 -0.40 15.74 -22.56
CA VAL A 100 -1.87 15.71 -22.69
C VAL A 100 -2.57 16.26 -21.45
N VAL A 101 -3.79 16.76 -21.66
CA VAL A 101 -4.70 17.22 -20.61
C VAL A 101 -5.85 16.22 -20.47
N TYR A 102 -5.98 15.58 -19.31
CA TYR A 102 -7.16 14.81 -18.93
C TYR A 102 -8.10 15.67 -18.10
N VAL A 103 -9.35 15.82 -18.55
CA VAL A 103 -10.40 16.42 -17.74
C VAL A 103 -11.31 15.32 -17.23
N VAL A 104 -11.37 15.20 -15.90
CA VAL A 104 -12.11 14.15 -15.22
C VAL A 104 -13.47 14.69 -14.80
N LEU A 105 -14.53 14.12 -15.36
CA LEU A 105 -15.93 14.44 -15.05
C LEU A 105 -16.68 13.30 -14.34
N GLY A 106 -16.23 12.06 -14.53
CA GLY A 106 -16.81 10.92 -13.81
C GLY A 106 -16.44 10.99 -12.34
N LEU A 107 -17.31 10.47 -11.48
CA LEU A 107 -17.05 10.33 -10.06
C LEU A 107 -16.97 8.83 -9.75
N SER A 108 -15.75 8.28 -9.82
CA SER A 108 -15.47 6.90 -9.44
C SER A 108 -15.58 6.78 -7.91
N GLU A 109 -16.43 5.88 -7.40
CA GLU A 109 -16.52 5.56 -5.95
C GLU A 109 -15.19 5.04 -5.39
N GLN A 110 -14.34 4.45 -6.25
CA GLN A 110 -13.02 3.94 -5.88
C GLN A 110 -11.90 4.98 -6.06
N GLY A 111 -12.24 6.21 -6.47
CA GLY A 111 -11.29 7.25 -6.86
C GLY A 111 -10.63 7.00 -8.21
N TYR A 112 -9.81 7.97 -8.65
CA TYR A 112 -8.97 7.84 -9.85
C TYR A 112 -7.53 7.55 -9.43
N LYS A 113 -6.86 6.66 -10.18
CA LYS A 113 -5.47 6.27 -9.94
C LYS A 113 -4.64 6.61 -11.15
N PHE A 114 -3.55 7.34 -10.93
CA PHE A 114 -2.61 7.72 -11.97
C PHE A 114 -1.24 7.11 -11.69
N ASP A 115 -0.52 6.74 -12.74
CA ASP A 115 0.86 6.28 -12.63
C ASP A 115 1.80 7.51 -12.53
N ALA A 116 2.54 7.62 -11.42
CA ALA A 116 3.38 8.79 -11.15
C ALA A 116 4.52 8.94 -12.17
N PHE A 117 5.07 7.84 -12.69
CA PHE A 117 6.10 7.90 -13.72
C PHE A 117 5.52 8.47 -15.02
N ASN A 118 4.35 8.00 -15.45
CA ASN A 118 3.70 8.55 -16.63
C ASN A 118 3.28 10.01 -16.42
N LEU A 119 2.78 10.38 -15.24
CA LEU A 119 2.40 11.76 -14.95
C LEU A 119 3.60 12.72 -15.07
N VAL A 120 4.74 12.35 -14.50
CA VAL A 120 5.95 13.18 -14.47
C VAL A 120 6.68 13.15 -15.81
N PHE A 121 7.07 11.97 -16.28
CA PHE A 121 7.92 11.85 -17.48
C PHE A 121 7.18 12.12 -18.78
N ARG A 122 5.85 12.09 -18.75
CA ARG A 122 5.02 12.48 -19.88
C ARG A 122 4.29 13.80 -19.63
N GLU A 123 4.64 14.55 -18.59
CA GLU A 123 4.08 15.89 -18.31
C GLU A 123 2.54 15.94 -18.46
N ILE A 124 1.85 14.93 -17.94
CA ILE A 124 0.40 14.80 -18.07
C ILE A 124 -0.28 15.74 -17.07
N VAL A 125 -1.26 16.51 -17.55
CA VAL A 125 -2.06 17.40 -16.72
C VAL A 125 -3.42 16.77 -16.47
N VAL A 126 -3.77 16.55 -15.20
CA VAL A 126 -5.11 16.07 -14.82
C VAL A 126 -5.87 17.22 -14.15
N LYS A 127 -7.06 17.52 -14.66
CA LYS A 127 -7.94 18.58 -14.13
C LYS A 127 -9.31 18.03 -13.81
N GLY A 128 -9.86 18.43 -12.66
CA GLY A 128 -11.30 18.33 -12.41
C GLY A 128 -12.02 19.52 -13.05
N SER A 129 -13.28 19.35 -13.43
CA SER A 129 -14.12 20.43 -13.93
C SER A 129 -15.53 20.32 -13.33
N ILE A 130 -16.08 21.46 -12.89
CA ILE A 130 -17.43 21.55 -12.35
C ILE A 130 -18.08 22.87 -12.76
N PHE A 131 -19.32 22.79 -13.28
CA PHE A 131 -20.19 23.90 -13.68
C PHE A 131 -19.53 25.03 -14.49
N THR A 132 -20.22 26.14 -14.76
CA THR A 132 -19.64 27.34 -15.37
C THR A 132 -20.42 28.57 -14.95
N SER A 133 -19.90 29.78 -15.25
CA SER A 133 -20.61 31.02 -14.99
C SER A 133 -21.88 31.13 -15.86
N ALA A 134 -22.83 31.98 -15.43
CA ALA A 134 -24.04 32.23 -16.21
C ALA A 134 -23.72 32.76 -17.62
N ASP A 135 -22.69 33.61 -17.75
CA ASP A 135 -22.27 34.17 -19.03
C ASP A 135 -21.74 33.10 -19.98
N GLU A 136 -20.91 32.18 -19.48
CA GLU A 136 -20.44 31.04 -20.28
C GLU A 136 -21.57 30.05 -20.61
N ALA A 137 -22.54 29.89 -19.71
CA ALA A 137 -23.73 29.08 -19.99
C ALA A 137 -24.59 29.72 -21.11
N ARG A 138 -24.68 31.05 -21.20
CA ARG A 138 -25.37 31.72 -22.32
C ARG A 138 -24.65 31.47 -23.64
N LYS A 139 -23.32 31.60 -23.69
CA LYS A 139 -22.51 31.27 -24.88
C LYS A 139 -22.67 29.81 -25.31
N MET A 140 -22.73 28.90 -24.34
CA MET A 140 -23.05 27.50 -24.62
C MET A 140 -24.44 27.36 -25.26
N LEU A 141 -25.47 28.02 -24.73
CA LEU A 141 -26.83 27.96 -25.30
C LEU A 141 -26.89 28.53 -26.73
N GLU A 142 -26.12 29.56 -27.04
CA GLU A 142 -25.99 30.06 -28.42
C GLU A 142 -25.43 28.98 -29.36
N VAL A 143 -24.40 28.24 -28.93
CA VAL A 143 -23.85 27.12 -29.71
C VAL A 143 -24.86 25.98 -29.85
N VAL A 144 -25.62 25.67 -28.80
CA VAL A 144 -26.70 24.67 -28.87
C VAL A 144 -27.70 25.08 -29.95
N GLY A 145 -28.19 26.32 -29.90
CA GLY A 145 -29.20 26.81 -30.85
C GLY A 145 -28.67 26.85 -32.28
N ARG A 146 -27.43 27.28 -32.47
CA ARG A 146 -26.80 27.42 -33.80
C ARG A 146 -26.47 26.07 -34.44
N GLU A 147 -25.85 25.16 -33.69
CA GLU A 147 -25.34 23.88 -34.21
C GLU A 147 -26.36 22.73 -34.07
N GLY A 148 -27.44 22.96 -33.31
CA GLY A 148 -28.50 21.97 -33.11
C GLY A 148 -28.09 20.83 -32.17
N VAL A 149 -27.34 21.12 -31.10
CA VAL A 149 -26.95 20.11 -30.08
C VAL A 149 -28.21 19.58 -29.36
N ARG A 150 -28.37 18.26 -29.30
CA ARG A 150 -29.55 17.59 -28.71
C ARG A 150 -29.18 16.60 -27.61
N SER A 151 -30.04 16.51 -26.60
CA SER A 151 -29.98 15.45 -25.60
C SER A 151 -31.02 14.39 -25.94
N HIS A 152 -30.69 13.13 -25.72
CA HIS A 152 -31.70 12.09 -25.62
C HIS A 152 -32.46 12.31 -24.31
N LEU A 153 -33.77 12.48 -24.40
CA LEU A 153 -34.63 12.77 -23.26
C LEU A 153 -35.72 11.71 -23.19
N THR A 154 -35.90 11.15 -22.00
CA THR A 154 -37.11 10.42 -21.65
C THR A 154 -37.95 11.37 -20.83
N VAL A 155 -39.08 11.82 -21.39
CA VAL A 155 -40.01 12.71 -20.70
C VAL A 155 -40.98 11.84 -19.92
N LEU A 156 -41.09 12.12 -18.62
CA LEU A 156 -41.97 11.41 -17.70
C LEU A 156 -42.81 12.43 -16.96
N LYS A 157 -43.98 12.02 -16.49
CA LYS A 157 -44.79 12.86 -15.59
C LYS A 157 -44.10 12.95 -14.23
N LEU A 158 -44.33 14.06 -13.52
CA LEU A 158 -43.72 14.26 -12.20
C LEU A 158 -44.09 13.13 -11.22
N GLU A 159 -45.33 12.62 -11.30
CA GLU A 159 -45.81 11.49 -10.49
C GLU A 159 -45.06 10.17 -10.76
N GLU A 160 -44.46 10.02 -11.95
CA GLU A 160 -43.70 8.82 -12.34
C GLU A 160 -42.23 8.88 -11.86
N GLY A 161 -41.81 10.00 -11.26
CA GLY A 161 -40.43 10.27 -10.87
C GLY A 161 -39.89 9.33 -9.78
N GLU A 162 -40.71 8.93 -8.79
CA GLU A 162 -40.30 8.04 -7.70
C GLU A 162 -39.97 6.63 -8.21
N VAL A 163 -40.68 6.16 -9.25
CA VAL A 163 -40.49 4.84 -9.86
C VAL A 163 -39.14 4.72 -10.58
N ILE A 164 -38.50 5.82 -10.96
CA ILE A 164 -37.20 5.82 -11.65
C ILE A 164 -36.07 5.43 -10.69
N TYR A 165 -36.13 5.84 -9.42
CA TYR A 165 -35.09 5.50 -8.45
C TYR A 165 -35.04 3.98 -8.25
N ASP A 166 -36.20 3.35 -8.11
CA ASP A 166 -36.34 1.91 -7.98
C ASP A 166 -35.99 1.18 -9.28
N LYS A 167 -36.44 1.65 -10.45
CA LYS A 167 -36.10 1.01 -11.74
C LYS A 167 -34.62 1.14 -12.11
N SER A 168 -33.97 2.26 -11.78
CA SER A 168 -32.53 2.46 -12.02
C SER A 168 -31.69 1.58 -11.10
N PHE A 169 -32.13 1.40 -9.85
CA PHE A 169 -31.50 0.51 -8.86
C PHE A 169 -31.74 -0.98 -9.17
N ILE A 170 -32.95 -1.33 -9.65
CA ILE A 170 -33.31 -2.69 -10.08
C ILE A 170 -32.61 -3.05 -11.39
N ALA A 171 -32.51 -2.14 -12.36
CA ALA A 171 -31.75 -2.38 -13.60
C ALA A 171 -30.25 -2.57 -13.31
N TYR A 172 -29.69 -1.80 -12.36
CA TYR A 172 -28.31 -1.98 -11.89
C TYR A 172 -28.11 -3.37 -11.25
N LYS A 173 -29.03 -3.83 -10.39
CA LYS A 173 -28.99 -5.19 -9.80
C LYS A 173 -29.27 -6.31 -10.81
N ALA A 174 -30.15 -6.09 -11.78
CA ALA A 174 -30.49 -7.07 -12.81
C ALA A 174 -29.35 -7.32 -13.80
N MET A 175 -28.48 -6.32 -14.01
CA MET A 175 -27.24 -6.47 -14.78
C MET A 175 -26.16 -7.28 -14.03
N GLU A 176 -26.18 -7.30 -12.69
CA GLU A 176 -25.29 -8.13 -11.87
C GLU A 176 -25.69 -9.62 -11.88
N THR A 177 -26.96 -9.93 -12.12
CA THR A 177 -27.51 -11.29 -12.05
C THR A 177 -27.57 -12.04 -13.38
N GLN A 178 -27.26 -11.42 -14.53
CA GLN A 178 -27.29 -12.08 -15.84
C GLN A 178 -26.05 -12.95 -16.18
N HIS A 179 -25.23 -13.32 -15.19
CA HIS A 179 -24.14 -14.32 -15.37
C HIS A 179 -24.28 -15.57 -14.50
N SER A 180 -25.47 -15.88 -14.00
CA SER A 180 -25.68 -17.17 -13.34
C SER A 180 -27.11 -17.69 -13.47
N ALA A 181 -27.20 -18.89 -14.02
CA ALA A 181 -28.26 -19.90 -13.88
C ALA A 181 -29.49 -19.79 -14.81
N THR A 182 -29.49 -20.68 -15.80
CA THR A 182 -30.66 -21.32 -16.39
C THR A 182 -31.12 -22.52 -15.54
N ASP A 183 -32.44 -22.64 -15.44
CA ASP A 183 -33.30 -23.82 -15.24
C ASP A 183 -33.11 -24.76 -14.04
N LEU A 184 -34.12 -24.81 -13.15
CA LEU A 184 -35.26 -25.75 -13.28
C LEU A 184 -36.21 -25.57 -12.07
N GLN A 185 -37.50 -25.40 -12.33
CA GLN A 185 -38.57 -25.60 -11.34
C GLN A 185 -39.15 -27.01 -11.49
N SER A 186 -39.35 -27.72 -10.37
CA SER A 186 -40.51 -28.60 -10.23
C SER A 186 -40.91 -28.76 -8.75
N PRO A 187 -42.20 -29.02 -8.44
CA PRO A 187 -42.76 -28.86 -7.11
C PRO A 187 -42.88 -30.20 -6.38
N LEU A 188 -41.98 -30.45 -5.43
CA LEU A 188 -42.06 -31.55 -4.46
C LEU A 188 -41.75 -31.03 -3.05
N THR A 189 -42.49 -30.01 -2.61
CA THR A 189 -42.37 -29.47 -1.25
C THR A 189 -43.75 -29.33 -0.58
N GLN A 190 -44.53 -30.40 -0.62
CA GLN A 190 -45.64 -30.59 0.32
C GLN A 190 -45.73 -32.08 0.63
N MET A 191 -44.99 -32.52 1.64
CA MET A 191 -45.41 -33.56 2.61
C MET A 191 -44.20 -33.91 3.50
N LEU A 192 -44.47 -34.05 4.81
CA LEU A 192 -43.59 -34.59 5.86
C LEU A 192 -42.73 -33.58 6.64
N LEU A 193 -43.39 -32.74 7.41
CA LEU A 193 -43.01 -32.46 8.80
C LEU A 193 -44.10 -33.13 9.64
N THR A 194 -43.81 -34.09 10.50
CA THR A 194 -43.43 -33.81 11.89
C THR A 194 -42.75 -35.04 12.52
N ASN A 195 -41.79 -34.78 13.41
CA ASN A 195 -41.06 -35.69 14.31
C ASN A 195 -39.63 -36.13 13.91
N SER A 196 -39.22 -36.08 12.64
CA SER A 196 -37.81 -36.34 12.25
C SER A 196 -36.89 -35.11 12.40
N SER A 197 -37.48 -33.91 12.36
CA SER A 197 -36.74 -32.64 12.24
C SER A 197 -36.07 -32.20 13.54
N ILE A 198 -36.61 -32.57 14.70
CA ILE A 198 -36.05 -32.18 16.00
C ILE A 198 -34.77 -32.99 16.29
N LEU A 199 -34.76 -34.28 15.96
CA LEU A 199 -33.58 -35.16 16.04
C LEU A 199 -32.51 -34.76 15.01
N LEU A 200 -32.91 -34.39 13.78
CA LEU A 200 -31.97 -33.92 12.77
C LEU A 200 -31.36 -32.57 13.15
N VAL A 201 -32.13 -31.62 13.66
CA VAL A 201 -31.61 -30.29 14.07
C VAL A 201 -30.68 -30.42 15.29
N SER A 202 -31.01 -31.27 16.26
CA SER A 202 -30.14 -31.52 17.42
C SER A 202 -28.87 -32.28 17.06
N ALA A 203 -28.93 -33.29 16.18
CA ALA A 203 -27.74 -33.97 15.67
C ALA A 203 -26.85 -33.03 14.82
N THR A 204 -27.44 -32.15 14.02
CA THR A 204 -26.71 -31.12 13.28
C THR A 204 -26.08 -30.09 14.22
N LEU A 205 -26.77 -29.68 15.30
CA LEU A 205 -26.25 -28.73 16.27
C LEU A 205 -25.12 -29.34 17.11
N ILE A 206 -25.25 -30.60 17.54
CA ILE A 206 -24.19 -31.37 18.23
C ILE A 206 -23.01 -31.60 17.28
N GLY A 207 -23.28 -31.93 16.01
CA GLY A 207 -22.26 -32.06 14.98
C GLY A 207 -21.52 -30.75 14.73
N LEU A 208 -22.23 -29.62 14.69
CA LEU A 208 -21.66 -28.28 14.58
C LEU A 208 -20.88 -27.88 15.83
N LEU A 209 -21.35 -28.22 17.03
CA LEU A 209 -20.64 -28.02 18.29
C LEU A 209 -19.39 -28.89 18.36
N ALA A 210 -19.45 -30.16 17.97
CA ALA A 210 -18.31 -31.05 17.89
C ALA A 210 -17.29 -30.55 16.85
N LEU A 211 -17.74 -30.12 15.67
CA LEU A 211 -16.90 -29.48 14.65
C LEU A 211 -16.29 -28.17 15.16
N ALA A 212 -17.06 -27.34 15.86
CA ALA A 212 -16.57 -26.12 16.48
C ALA A 212 -15.53 -26.42 17.57
N THR A 213 -15.74 -27.46 18.36
CA THR A 213 -14.84 -27.91 19.43
C THR A 213 -13.56 -28.51 18.86
N VAL A 214 -13.65 -29.36 17.84
CA VAL A 214 -12.49 -29.89 17.09
C VAL A 214 -11.74 -28.76 16.38
N ARG A 215 -12.44 -27.75 15.85
CA ARG A 215 -11.84 -26.55 15.25
C ARG A 215 -11.20 -25.64 16.30
N LEU A 216 -11.78 -25.53 17.50
CA LEU A 216 -11.20 -24.85 18.66
C LEU A 216 -9.95 -25.58 19.18
N LEU A 217 -9.95 -26.91 19.21
CA LEU A 217 -8.81 -27.74 19.59
C LEU A 217 -7.69 -27.68 18.53
N ARG A 218 -8.02 -27.76 17.23
CA ARG A 218 -7.07 -27.56 16.11
C ARG A 218 -6.51 -26.15 16.03
N THR A 219 -7.21 -25.14 16.55
CA THR A 219 -6.65 -23.78 16.63
C THR A 219 -5.75 -23.58 17.84
N ARG A 220 -5.85 -24.42 18.89
CA ARG A 220 -4.98 -24.35 20.08
C ARG A 220 -3.65 -25.08 19.90
N VAL A 221 -3.65 -26.27 19.31
CA VAL A 221 -2.42 -27.05 19.09
C VAL A 221 -2.07 -27.04 17.60
N PRO A 222 -0.91 -26.48 17.19
CA PRO A 222 -0.49 -26.55 15.80
C PRO A 222 -0.24 -28.01 15.39
N GLY A 223 -0.49 -28.33 14.11
CA GLY A 223 -0.11 -29.63 13.55
C GLY A 223 1.41 -29.83 13.55
N ARG A 224 1.88 -31.01 13.13
CA ARG A 224 3.33 -31.28 13.01
C ARG A 224 4.03 -30.16 12.21
N PRO A 225 5.18 -29.65 12.67
CA PRO A 225 5.90 -28.59 11.98
C PRO A 225 6.36 -29.07 10.60
N HIS A 226 6.30 -28.19 9.59
CA HIS A 226 6.91 -28.45 8.29
C HIS A 226 8.43 -28.35 8.37
N VAL A 227 8.92 -27.38 9.15
CA VAL A 227 10.33 -27.12 9.41
C VAL A 227 10.46 -26.68 10.86
N VAL A 228 11.50 -27.16 11.54
CA VAL A 228 11.90 -26.70 12.87
C VAL A 228 13.17 -25.87 12.72
N LEU A 229 13.14 -24.65 13.25
CA LEU A 229 14.17 -23.63 13.14
C LEU A 229 14.58 -23.18 14.54
N LYS A 230 15.66 -22.41 14.62
CA LYS A 230 16.07 -21.70 15.83
C LYS A 230 16.16 -20.20 15.59
N VAL A 231 15.80 -19.41 16.60
CA VAL A 231 16.06 -17.97 16.61
C VAL A 231 17.57 -17.76 16.79
N GLU A 232 18.24 -17.29 15.75
CA GLU A 232 19.67 -16.95 15.82
C GLU A 232 19.87 -15.56 16.40
N GLY A 233 18.97 -14.62 16.11
CA GLY A 233 19.12 -13.24 16.55
C GLY A 233 17.82 -12.46 16.58
N VAL A 234 17.73 -11.55 17.55
CA VAL A 234 16.61 -10.63 17.73
C VAL A 234 17.15 -9.20 17.70
N TYR A 235 16.55 -8.35 16.88
CA TYR A 235 17.05 -7.01 16.64
C TYR A 235 15.95 -5.96 16.68
N VAL A 236 16.32 -4.79 17.21
CA VAL A 236 15.51 -3.58 17.18
C VAL A 236 16.29 -2.43 16.58
N TYR A 237 15.57 -1.49 15.98
CA TYR A 237 16.10 -0.28 15.37
C TYR A 237 15.44 0.92 16.04
N PRO A 238 15.92 1.36 17.22
CA PRO A 238 15.21 2.37 18.02
C PRO A 238 14.91 3.66 17.25
N ILE A 239 15.83 4.05 16.37
CA ILE A 239 15.70 5.17 15.44
C ILE A 239 15.59 4.64 14.01
N LYS A 240 14.53 5.04 13.30
CA LYS A 240 14.31 4.68 11.89
C LYS A 240 15.53 5.07 11.05
N GLY A 241 16.02 4.14 10.24
CA GLY A 241 17.09 4.36 9.27
C GLY A 241 18.51 4.11 9.83
N LEU A 242 18.73 4.27 11.14
CA LEU A 242 20.03 4.02 11.76
C LEU A 242 20.29 2.52 11.94
N ARG A 243 21.54 2.12 12.19
CA ARG A 243 21.89 0.72 12.49
C ARG A 243 21.30 0.33 13.84
N GLY A 244 20.74 -0.87 13.90
CA GLY A 244 20.04 -1.38 15.09
C GLY A 244 20.97 -2.11 16.06
N CYS A 245 20.41 -2.52 17.19
CA CYS A 245 21.09 -3.30 18.22
C CYS A 245 20.46 -4.69 18.37
N THR A 246 21.28 -5.62 18.84
CA THR A 246 20.85 -6.98 19.21
C THR A 246 20.18 -6.97 20.58
N LEU A 247 19.28 -7.92 20.79
CA LEU A 247 18.66 -8.24 22.07
C LEU A 247 18.77 -9.74 22.33
N ASP A 248 18.89 -10.13 23.59
CA ASP A 248 18.74 -11.54 23.97
C ASP A 248 17.28 -11.99 23.88
N SER A 249 16.35 -11.07 24.18
CA SER A 249 14.91 -11.30 24.13
C SER A 249 14.15 -10.04 23.71
N GLY A 250 13.26 -10.18 22.73
CA GLY A 250 12.40 -9.10 22.23
C GLY A 250 10.98 -9.21 22.78
N LEU A 251 10.54 -8.19 23.53
CA LEU A 251 9.17 -8.07 24.03
C LEU A 251 8.22 -7.59 22.92
N VAL A 252 7.15 -8.33 22.65
CA VAL A 252 6.11 -7.96 21.67
C VAL A 252 5.18 -6.88 22.22
N SER A 253 5.09 -5.74 21.51
CA SER A 253 4.37 -4.53 21.97
C SER A 253 3.14 -4.15 21.13
N GLY A 254 2.74 -4.99 20.18
CA GLY A 254 1.56 -4.77 19.31
C GLY A 254 1.80 -3.84 18.12
N VAL A 255 2.96 -3.16 18.04
CA VAL A 255 3.41 -2.37 16.87
C VAL A 255 4.72 -2.88 16.27
N ALA A 256 5.54 -3.57 17.07
CA ALA A 256 6.78 -4.28 16.76
C ALA A 256 7.31 -4.84 18.10
N PHE A 257 8.61 -5.13 18.19
CA PHE A 257 9.26 -5.27 19.50
C PHE A 257 9.26 -3.94 20.27
N GLN A 258 9.31 -4.01 21.60
CA GLN A 258 9.50 -2.86 22.45
C GLN A 258 10.73 -2.06 21.98
N PHE A 259 10.60 -0.74 21.97
CA PHE A 259 11.59 0.23 21.48
C PHE A 259 11.89 0.23 19.98
N ASP A 260 11.40 -0.72 19.18
CA ASP A 260 11.66 -0.74 17.73
C ASP A 260 10.99 0.45 17.02
N ARG A 261 11.81 1.23 16.30
CA ARG A 261 11.40 2.35 15.42
C ARG A 261 10.47 3.36 16.10
N ARG A 262 10.71 3.65 17.37
CA ARG A 262 9.97 4.66 18.16
C ARG A 262 10.43 6.09 17.88
N PHE A 263 11.60 6.24 17.26
CA PHE A 263 12.16 7.53 16.88
C PHE A 263 12.40 7.63 15.37
N CYS A 264 12.37 8.85 14.84
CA CYS A 264 12.61 9.12 13.43
C CYS A 264 13.25 10.49 13.22
N LEU A 265 14.27 10.56 12.38
CA LEU A 265 14.94 11.81 12.02
C LEU A 265 14.19 12.51 10.89
N GLN A 266 13.99 13.81 11.03
CA GLN A 266 13.43 14.68 9.99
C GLN A 266 14.45 15.74 9.59
N ARG A 267 14.69 15.91 8.30
CA ARG A 267 15.39 17.09 7.78
C ARG A 267 14.43 18.28 7.81
N VAL A 268 14.92 19.40 8.33
CA VAL A 268 14.18 20.66 8.36
C VAL A 268 14.38 21.40 7.05
N HIS A 269 13.28 21.83 6.43
CA HIS A 269 13.27 22.76 5.31
C HIS A 269 12.64 24.06 5.79
N ARG A 270 13.38 25.16 5.77
CA ARG A 270 12.92 26.48 6.20
C ARG A 270 12.51 27.34 5.02
N ASN A 271 11.55 28.23 5.26
CA ASN A 271 11.26 29.33 4.34
C ASN A 271 12.46 30.29 4.33
N PRO A 272 13.07 30.59 3.17
CA PRO A 272 14.21 31.51 3.09
C PRO A 272 13.92 32.92 3.62
N ASP A 273 12.68 33.39 3.50
CA ASP A 273 12.30 34.77 3.83
C ASP A 273 11.92 34.93 5.30
N THR A 274 11.15 33.97 5.86
CA THR A 274 10.65 34.04 7.24
C THR A 274 11.50 33.24 8.24
N ASN A 275 12.40 32.39 7.74
CA ASN A 275 13.14 31.40 8.51
C ASN A 275 12.25 30.40 9.28
N GLU A 276 10.94 30.35 9.00
CA GLU A 276 10.01 29.41 9.62
C GLU A 276 10.16 28.01 9.01
N ILE A 277 9.82 26.97 9.77
CA ILE A 277 9.82 25.59 9.25
C ILE A 277 8.68 25.45 8.25
N ASN A 278 9.02 25.28 6.98
CA ASN A 278 8.08 25.01 5.90
C ASN A 278 7.69 23.53 5.88
N ARG A 279 8.68 22.63 5.94
CA ARG A 279 8.47 21.19 5.79
C ARG A 279 9.45 20.37 6.62
N LEU A 280 8.95 19.27 7.19
CA LEU A 280 9.77 18.20 7.76
C LEU A 280 9.79 17.02 6.78
N GLU A 281 10.99 16.60 6.39
CA GLU A 281 11.20 15.48 5.49
C GLU A 281 11.83 14.31 6.25
N THR A 282 11.20 13.13 6.22
CA THR A 282 11.78 11.95 6.87
C THR A 282 13.08 11.53 6.19
N VAL A 283 14.17 11.49 6.95
CA VAL A 283 15.47 11.06 6.42
C VAL A 283 15.45 9.54 6.28
N MET A 284 15.43 9.05 5.05
CA MET A 284 15.40 7.61 4.76
C MET A 284 16.75 7.11 4.30
N LEU A 285 17.14 5.93 4.81
CA LEU A 285 18.43 5.30 4.49
C LEU A 285 18.64 5.09 2.99
N MET A 286 17.58 4.81 2.22
CA MET A 286 17.72 4.62 0.77
C MET A 286 18.15 5.89 0.02
N TYR A 287 17.95 7.08 0.61
CA TYR A 287 18.32 8.38 0.01
C TYR A 287 19.51 9.03 0.73
N ASN A 288 19.84 8.57 1.92
CA ASN A 288 20.97 9.09 2.70
C ASN A 288 21.70 7.96 3.43
N PHE A 289 22.81 7.51 2.88
CA PHE A 289 23.62 6.45 3.45
C PHE A 289 24.39 6.88 4.71
N ASN A 290 24.55 8.17 5.01
CA ASN A 290 25.21 8.59 6.26
C ASN A 290 24.49 8.07 7.51
N LEU A 291 23.22 7.67 7.40
CA LEU A 291 22.49 7.01 8.50
C LEU A 291 23.16 5.71 8.97
N VAL A 292 23.96 5.02 8.14
CA VAL A 292 24.71 3.82 8.57
C VAL A 292 25.95 4.14 9.40
N LEU A 293 26.32 5.41 9.52
CA LEU A 293 27.39 5.83 10.42
C LEU A 293 26.90 5.92 11.87
N PHE A 294 25.60 5.81 12.13
CA PHE A 294 25.06 5.83 13.48
C PHE A 294 24.67 4.42 13.92
N GLN A 295 25.35 3.91 14.95
CA GLN A 295 25.09 2.63 15.57
C GLN A 295 24.36 2.83 16.89
N THR A 296 23.22 2.17 17.07
CA THR A 296 22.49 2.21 18.34
C THR A 296 22.87 1.05 19.25
N SER A 297 22.73 1.26 20.55
CA SER A 297 22.67 0.28 21.62
C SER A 297 21.58 0.68 22.62
N LEU A 298 21.12 -0.28 23.42
CA LEU A 298 20.17 -0.07 24.50
C LEU A 298 20.86 -0.41 25.81
N GLU A 299 20.76 0.50 26.77
CA GLU A 299 21.40 0.35 28.08
C GLU A 299 20.41 0.73 29.17
N SER A 300 20.34 -0.08 30.21
CA SER A 300 19.53 0.19 31.40
C SER A 300 20.48 0.26 32.60
N PRO A 301 20.64 1.44 33.24
CA PRO A 301 21.50 1.59 34.41
C PRO A 301 21.15 0.65 35.57
N SER A 302 19.85 0.41 35.81
CA SER A 302 19.37 -0.49 36.86
C SER A 302 19.12 -1.94 36.41
N GLY A 303 19.10 -2.20 35.10
CA GLY A 303 18.62 -3.45 34.51
C GLY A 303 17.10 -3.49 34.26
N ASP A 304 16.35 -2.46 34.67
CA ASP A 304 14.90 -2.35 34.45
C ASP A 304 14.54 -1.72 33.09
N PRO A 305 13.63 -2.31 32.28
CA PRO A 305 13.16 -1.70 31.02
C PRO A 305 12.55 -0.29 31.15
N SER A 306 12.13 0.13 32.33
CA SER A 306 11.56 1.46 32.61
C SER A 306 12.60 2.58 32.59
N ASP A 307 13.87 2.28 32.88
CA ASP A 307 14.97 3.25 32.81
C ASP A 307 15.86 3.05 31.56
N MET A 308 15.33 2.35 30.56
CA MET A 308 16.05 2.06 29.31
C MET A 308 16.46 3.34 28.59
N HIS A 309 17.73 3.42 28.21
CA HIS A 309 18.31 4.50 27.42
C HIS A 309 18.72 3.99 26.04
N ILE A 310 18.56 4.85 25.04
CA ILE A 310 19.17 4.66 23.72
C ILE A 310 20.50 5.37 23.73
N VAL A 311 21.55 4.64 23.37
CA VAL A 311 22.88 5.20 23.09
C VAL A 311 23.08 5.15 21.59
N VAL A 312 23.47 6.27 21.00
CA VAL A 312 23.78 6.41 19.58
C VAL A 312 25.25 6.79 19.46
N THR A 313 26.03 5.95 18.80
CA THR A 313 27.44 6.19 18.52
C THR A 313 27.61 6.54 17.05
N TYR A 314 28.17 7.71 16.75
CA TYR A 314 28.58 8.10 15.40
C TYR A 314 29.95 7.50 15.09
N THR A 315 30.03 6.71 14.03
CA THR A 315 31.20 5.91 13.61
C THR A 315 31.86 6.46 12.34
N GLY A 316 31.43 7.63 11.87
CA GLY A 316 32.12 8.34 10.78
C GLY A 316 33.49 8.85 11.22
N ASP A 317 34.26 9.36 10.26
CA ASP A 317 35.59 9.95 10.48
C ASP A 317 36.58 8.99 11.16
N GLU A 318 36.47 7.69 10.84
CA GLU A 318 37.27 6.60 11.42
C GLU A 318 37.16 6.46 12.95
N ASN A 319 36.09 6.99 13.55
CA ASN A 319 35.89 6.92 14.99
C ASN A 319 35.76 5.47 15.49
N THR A 320 36.59 5.10 16.47
CA THR A 320 36.62 3.79 17.11
C THR A 320 36.02 3.78 18.52
N ALA A 321 35.22 4.79 18.88
CA ALA A 321 34.54 4.84 20.17
C ALA A 321 33.76 3.53 20.44
N PRO A 322 33.74 3.06 21.71
CA PRO A 322 32.97 1.87 22.06
C PRO A 322 31.48 2.12 21.81
N LEU A 323 30.72 1.04 21.61
CA LEU A 323 29.26 1.13 21.49
C LEU A 323 28.56 1.33 22.83
N SER A 324 29.25 1.01 23.93
CA SER A 324 28.79 1.29 25.28
C SER A 324 28.94 2.78 25.60
N TRP A 325 28.03 3.33 26.40
CA TRP A 325 28.11 4.72 26.83
C TRP A 325 29.43 5.02 27.56
N GLY A 326 30.21 5.93 26.98
CA GLY A 326 31.43 6.50 27.58
C GLY A 326 31.38 8.02 27.72
N GLY A 327 30.30 8.67 27.29
CA GLY A 327 30.13 10.13 27.44
C GLY A 327 31.02 10.99 26.55
N ASN A 328 31.57 10.43 25.47
CA ASN A 328 32.39 11.19 24.53
C ASN A 328 31.55 11.96 23.50
N GLN A 329 32.18 12.89 22.78
CA GLN A 329 31.51 13.77 21.80
C GLN A 329 30.84 13.04 20.62
N HIS A 330 31.24 11.80 20.33
CA HIS A 330 30.69 10.98 19.26
C HIS A 330 29.51 10.12 19.73
N GLN A 331 29.07 10.29 20.98
CA GLN A 331 27.95 9.56 21.54
C GLN A 331 26.84 10.50 21.99
N LEU A 332 25.61 10.03 21.84
CA LEU A 332 24.42 10.66 22.36
C LEU A 332 23.63 9.62 23.15
N ARG A 333 23.25 9.95 24.39
CA ARG A 333 22.41 9.10 25.23
C ARG A 333 21.15 9.84 25.64
N PHE A 334 20.00 9.19 25.50
CA PHE A 334 18.72 9.73 25.93
C PHE A 334 17.72 8.61 26.30
N PRO A 335 16.69 8.89 27.11
CA PRO A 335 15.71 7.89 27.50
C PRO A 335 14.98 7.27 26.29
N ALA A 336 14.83 5.95 26.30
CA ALA A 336 14.05 5.23 25.28
C ALA A 336 12.55 5.54 25.38
N GLN A 337 12.10 5.98 26.56
CA GLN A 337 10.76 6.51 26.82
C GLN A 337 10.87 7.99 27.20
N VAL A 338 10.40 8.87 26.33
CA VAL A 338 10.51 10.33 26.53
C VAL A 338 9.28 10.86 27.26
N ASN A 339 9.49 11.73 28.25
CA ASN A 339 8.40 12.55 28.80
C ASN A 339 7.97 13.57 27.74
N CYS A 340 6.72 13.45 27.28
CA CYS A 340 6.16 14.30 26.23
C CYS A 340 5.50 15.58 26.74
N GLU A 341 5.51 15.82 28.06
CA GLU A 341 4.98 17.06 28.63
C GLU A 341 5.76 18.28 28.08
N GLY A 342 5.03 19.28 27.59
CA GLY A 342 5.62 20.48 26.98
C GLY A 342 6.22 20.29 25.57
N LEU A 343 6.26 19.07 25.03
CA LEU A 343 6.79 18.84 23.67
C LEU A 343 5.76 19.16 22.58
N SER A 344 6.24 19.78 21.50
CA SER A 344 5.44 20.10 20.32
C SER A 344 4.99 18.84 19.59
N ARG A 345 3.70 18.78 19.26
CA ARG A 345 3.12 17.70 18.45
C ARG A 345 3.28 18.01 16.97
N VAL A 346 3.66 16.99 16.21
CA VAL A 346 3.85 17.08 14.76
C VAL A 346 3.09 15.95 14.10
N ILE A 347 2.31 16.25 13.06
CA ILE A 347 1.74 15.23 12.17
C ILE A 347 2.75 14.97 11.06
N ILE A 348 3.17 13.72 10.93
CA ILE A 348 3.99 13.30 9.79
C ILE A 348 3.25 12.27 8.95
N ASN A 349 3.57 12.24 7.66
CA ASN A 349 3.12 11.21 6.76
C ASN A 349 4.28 10.30 6.38
N LEU A 350 4.14 9.00 6.64
CA LEU A 350 5.14 7.99 6.29
C LEU A 350 4.51 6.92 5.42
N GLN A 351 5.00 6.78 4.19
CA GLN A 351 4.46 5.86 3.18
C GLN A 351 2.96 6.09 2.93
N GLY A 352 2.52 7.35 2.98
CA GLY A 352 1.13 7.79 2.83
C GLY A 352 0.21 7.46 4.02
N SER A 353 0.75 6.92 5.11
CA SER A 353 0.03 6.71 6.37
C SER A 353 0.46 7.78 7.38
N SER A 354 -0.47 8.65 7.76
CA SER A 354 -0.20 9.75 8.71
C SER A 354 -0.21 9.27 10.15
N THR A 355 0.61 9.90 10.99
CA THR A 355 0.63 9.67 12.44
C THR A 355 1.13 10.88 13.20
N GLN A 356 0.75 10.96 14.46
CA GLN A 356 1.19 12.01 15.37
C GLN A 356 2.46 11.57 16.10
N ALA A 357 3.44 12.46 16.16
CA ALA A 357 4.68 12.31 16.92
C ALA A 357 4.97 13.59 17.72
N TYR A 358 5.99 13.53 18.57
CA TYR A 358 6.47 14.64 19.37
C TYR A 358 7.86 15.04 18.92
N ASP A 359 8.12 16.33 18.73
CA ASP A 359 9.47 16.86 18.56
C ASP A 359 10.17 16.84 19.92
N THR A 360 11.28 16.12 20.01
CA THR A 360 12.08 16.00 21.25
C THR A 360 12.91 17.24 21.56
N GLY A 361 12.85 18.26 20.70
CA GLY A 361 13.52 19.54 20.88
C GLY A 361 14.99 19.51 20.45
N ASP A 362 15.68 20.62 20.74
CA ASP A 362 17.02 20.88 20.22
C ASP A 362 18.12 20.00 20.83
N ASN A 363 17.91 19.51 22.06
CA ASN A 363 18.95 18.86 22.88
C ASN A 363 19.59 17.66 22.16
N TYR A 364 18.78 16.84 21.51
CA TYR A 364 19.24 15.67 20.75
C TYR A 364 19.43 16.01 19.28
N ALA A 365 18.53 16.82 18.74
CA ALA A 365 18.44 17.15 17.33
C ALA A 365 19.71 17.85 16.79
N LYS A 366 20.31 18.75 17.58
CA LYS A 366 21.55 19.46 17.19
C LYS A 366 22.72 18.51 16.97
N TRP A 367 22.84 17.46 17.80
CA TRP A 367 23.91 16.48 17.66
C TRP A 367 23.76 15.68 16.35
N PHE A 368 22.55 15.26 15.98
CA PHE A 368 22.31 14.63 14.68
C PHE A 368 22.59 15.60 13.53
N GLY A 369 22.13 16.85 13.63
CA GLY A 369 22.33 17.84 12.57
C GLY A 369 23.80 18.14 12.31
N LYS A 370 24.62 18.23 13.37
CA LYS A 370 26.07 18.37 13.27
C LYS A 370 26.71 17.22 12.48
N ASN A 371 26.37 15.98 12.81
CA ASN A 371 26.98 14.79 12.19
C ASN A 371 26.39 14.47 10.81
N LEU A 372 25.18 14.92 10.49
CA LEU A 372 24.54 14.73 9.18
C LEU A 372 24.82 15.86 8.19
N GLY A 373 25.23 17.04 8.67
CA GLY A 373 25.52 18.21 7.84
C GLY A 373 24.28 19.00 7.42
N PHE A 374 23.13 18.82 8.08
CA PHE A 374 21.92 19.60 7.83
C PHE A 374 21.04 19.68 9.09
N GLU A 375 20.24 20.74 9.17
CA GLU A 375 19.31 20.89 10.29
C GLU A 375 18.33 19.71 10.36
N THR A 376 18.26 19.11 11.55
CA THR A 376 17.51 17.88 11.81
C THR A 376 16.59 18.08 13.00
N ARG A 377 15.47 17.37 13.04
CA ARG A 377 14.62 17.14 14.22
C ARG A 377 14.55 15.65 14.53
N LEU A 378 14.49 15.31 15.81
CA LEU A 378 14.28 13.95 16.28
C LEU A 378 12.83 13.85 16.79
N LEU A 379 12.01 13.08 16.08
CA LEU A 379 10.63 12.84 16.46
C LEU A 379 10.49 11.54 17.24
N TYR A 380 9.61 11.53 18.23
CA TYR A 380 9.27 10.39 19.07
C TYR A 380 7.77 10.06 18.99
N ILE A 381 7.43 8.79 18.80
CA ILE A 381 6.05 8.30 18.91
C ILE A 381 5.85 7.68 20.29
N ARG A 382 5.01 8.30 21.11
CA ARG A 382 4.56 7.75 22.41
C ARG A 382 3.35 6.83 22.23
N ASP A 383 2.18 7.41 21.98
CA ASP A 383 0.90 6.69 21.86
C ASP A 383 0.38 6.66 20.42
N GLY A 384 1.06 7.37 19.52
CA GLY A 384 0.72 7.42 18.11
C GLY A 384 0.91 6.06 17.43
N PHE A 385 0.13 5.83 16.40
CA PHE A 385 0.33 4.73 15.48
C PHE A 385 -0.15 5.14 14.10
N ARG A 386 0.25 4.37 13.10
CA ARG A 386 -0.21 4.51 11.72
C ARG A 386 -0.76 3.19 11.23
N ALA A 387 -1.76 3.26 10.36
CA ALA A 387 -2.34 2.07 9.77
C ALA A 387 -1.35 1.40 8.82
N ALA A 388 -1.29 0.07 8.86
CA ALA A 388 -0.65 -0.72 7.82
C ALA A 388 -1.53 -0.72 6.56
N LEU A 389 -1.18 0.13 5.59
CA LEU A 389 -1.96 0.30 4.37
C LEU A 389 -1.78 -0.89 3.42
N GLY A 390 -2.75 -1.08 2.52
CA GLY A 390 -2.73 -2.15 1.55
C GLY A 390 -3.40 -3.44 2.02
N THR A 391 -3.04 -4.57 1.39
CA THR A 391 -3.57 -5.91 1.73
C THR A 391 -2.57 -6.75 2.54
N LEU A 392 -1.51 -6.11 3.01
CA LEU A 392 -0.36 -6.75 3.65
C LEU A 392 -0.63 -7.18 5.08
N ALA A 393 -1.29 -6.31 5.83
CA ALA A 393 -1.64 -6.60 7.22
C ALA A 393 -2.88 -7.52 7.25
N PRO A 394 -2.89 -8.62 8.03
CA PRO A 394 -4.01 -9.56 8.08
C PRO A 394 -5.38 -8.93 8.32
N HIS A 395 -5.43 -7.81 9.05
CA HIS A 395 -6.64 -7.09 9.45
C HIS A 395 -6.70 -5.66 8.92
N SER A 396 -5.89 -5.30 7.91
CA SER A 396 -6.05 -4.01 7.23
C SER A 396 -7.37 -3.94 6.47
N ASP A 397 -7.89 -2.73 6.26
CA ASP A 397 -9.12 -2.51 5.49
C ASP A 397 -9.08 -3.17 4.11
N GLY A 398 -7.91 -3.10 3.44
CA GLY A 398 -7.69 -3.76 2.16
C GLY A 398 -7.75 -5.29 2.26
N ALA A 399 -7.17 -5.89 3.30
CA ALA A 399 -7.20 -7.34 3.49
C ALA A 399 -8.61 -7.84 3.87
N VAL A 400 -9.34 -7.08 4.69
CA VAL A 400 -10.73 -7.40 5.04
C VAL A 400 -11.64 -7.35 3.81
N ARG A 401 -11.51 -6.32 2.96
CA ARG A 401 -12.28 -6.19 1.71
C ARG A 401 -12.01 -7.29 0.69
N LYS A 402 -10.81 -7.89 0.71
CA LYS A 402 -10.43 -9.00 -0.19
C LYS A 402 -11.02 -10.36 0.23
N LYS A 403 -11.59 -10.48 1.44
CA LYS A 403 -12.19 -11.76 1.88
C LYS A 403 -13.41 -12.10 1.02
N ARG A 404 -13.55 -13.38 0.68
CA ARG A 404 -14.69 -13.90 -0.10
C ARG A 404 -16.04 -13.52 0.56
N PRO A 405 -17.14 -13.37 -0.21
CA PRO A 405 -18.43 -12.88 0.30
C PRO A 405 -18.94 -13.64 1.54
N TYR A 406 -18.84 -14.97 1.53
CA TYR A 406 -19.22 -15.82 2.67
C TYR A 406 -18.36 -15.57 3.93
N HIS A 407 -17.05 -15.35 3.76
CA HIS A 407 -16.16 -15.00 4.87
C HIS A 407 -16.44 -13.60 5.41
N ALA A 408 -16.84 -12.65 4.56
CA ALA A 408 -17.24 -11.32 4.96
C ALA A 408 -18.54 -11.35 5.80
N LEU A 409 -19.50 -12.21 5.43
CA LEU A 409 -20.72 -12.44 6.21
C LEU A 409 -20.44 -13.10 7.57
N LEU A 410 -19.62 -14.16 7.63
CA LEU A 410 -19.21 -14.74 8.91
C LEU A 410 -18.45 -13.74 9.79
N TRP A 411 -17.61 -12.90 9.17
CA TRP A 411 -16.88 -11.85 9.87
C TRP A 411 -17.79 -10.72 10.38
N SER A 412 -18.85 -10.36 9.65
CA SER A 412 -19.82 -9.35 10.11
C SER A 412 -20.58 -9.86 11.34
N LEU A 413 -20.97 -11.13 11.35
CA LEU A 413 -21.68 -11.81 12.44
C LEU A 413 -20.79 -12.16 13.66
N THR A 414 -19.46 -12.08 13.53
CA THR A 414 -18.55 -12.34 14.67
C THR A 414 -18.69 -11.24 15.72
N PRO A 415 -18.87 -11.54 17.02
CA PRO A 415 -18.93 -10.50 18.06
C PRO A 415 -17.65 -9.65 18.11
N ALA A 416 -17.78 -8.34 18.35
CA ALA A 416 -16.67 -7.39 18.31
C ALA A 416 -15.47 -7.81 19.19
N ARG A 417 -15.72 -8.39 20.38
CA ARG A 417 -14.69 -8.91 21.28
C ARG A 417 -13.80 -10.02 20.70
N TYR A 418 -14.25 -10.69 19.63
CA TYR A 418 -13.49 -11.74 18.94
C TYR A 418 -12.87 -11.26 17.63
N LYS A 419 -13.13 -10.01 17.20
CA LYS A 419 -12.48 -9.40 16.04
C LYS A 419 -11.15 -8.82 16.47
N SER A 420 -10.07 -9.21 15.80
CA SER A 420 -8.79 -8.51 15.93
C SER A 420 -8.89 -7.13 15.29
N GLY A 421 -8.36 -6.11 15.97
CA GLY A 421 -8.25 -4.76 15.42
C GLY A 421 -7.25 -4.71 14.25
N PRO A 422 -7.27 -3.64 13.45
CA PRO A 422 -6.29 -3.45 12.39
C PRO A 422 -4.87 -3.34 12.97
N GLU A 423 -3.89 -3.91 12.27
CA GLU A 423 -2.51 -3.84 12.70
C GLU A 423 -2.00 -2.39 12.71
N ARG A 424 -1.25 -2.09 13.75
CA ARG A 424 -0.68 -0.76 14.02
C ARG A 424 0.82 -0.79 13.76
N LEU A 425 1.33 0.30 13.22
CA LEU A 425 2.75 0.54 12.98
C LEU A 425 3.19 1.84 13.64
N VAL A 426 4.50 1.97 13.90
CA VAL A 426 5.14 3.24 14.25
C VAL A 426 5.94 3.73 13.03
N PHE A 427 7.22 4.09 13.17
CA PHE A 427 8.05 4.51 12.05
C PHE A 427 8.63 3.35 11.20
N ASN A 428 8.09 2.14 11.35
CA ASN A 428 8.27 1.04 10.39
C ASN A 428 7.96 1.52 8.96
N ASP A 429 8.53 0.90 7.92
CA ASP A 429 8.14 1.24 6.54
C ASP A 429 6.78 0.64 6.20
N ILE A 430 6.61 -0.66 6.43
CA ILE A 430 5.44 -1.39 5.93
C ILE A 430 4.91 -2.40 6.97
N THR A 431 5.77 -3.06 7.75
CA THR A 431 5.36 -4.17 8.64
C THR A 431 5.99 -4.09 10.03
N GLN A 432 5.42 -4.85 10.97
CA GLN A 432 5.88 -4.90 12.36
C GLN A 432 7.22 -5.63 12.49
N TYR A 433 7.37 -6.74 11.76
CA TYR A 433 8.57 -7.58 11.78
C TYR A 433 9.07 -7.87 10.37
N LEU A 434 10.39 -7.98 10.25
CA LEU A 434 11.06 -8.62 9.12
C LEU A 434 11.81 -9.85 9.62
N VAL A 435 11.46 -11.01 9.05
CA VAL A 435 12.12 -12.29 9.30
C VAL A 435 13.05 -12.60 8.14
N VAL A 436 14.26 -13.04 8.44
CA VAL A 436 15.25 -13.51 7.45
C VAL A 436 15.89 -14.80 7.94
N THR A 437 16.50 -15.55 7.03
CA THR A 437 17.27 -16.75 7.37
C THR A 437 18.76 -16.52 7.14
N ARG A 438 19.60 -17.18 7.95
CA ARG A 438 21.05 -17.22 7.76
C ARG A 438 21.41 -17.80 6.40
N GLU A 439 20.75 -18.89 6.03
CA GLU A 439 21.00 -19.63 4.80
C GLU A 439 20.72 -18.78 3.55
N SER A 440 19.67 -17.95 3.58
CA SER A 440 19.45 -16.96 2.53
C SER A 440 20.57 -15.93 2.46
N ASN A 441 21.04 -15.42 3.59
CA ASN A 441 22.13 -14.44 3.63
C ASN A 441 23.45 -15.03 3.12
N ASP A 442 23.73 -16.28 3.44
CA ASP A 442 24.92 -17.00 2.97
C ASP A 442 24.86 -17.19 1.46
N ALA A 443 23.68 -17.49 0.91
CA ALA A 443 23.47 -17.49 -0.53
C ALA A 443 23.70 -16.10 -1.14
N VAL A 444 23.31 -15.00 -0.50
CA VAL A 444 23.65 -13.64 -0.98
C VAL A 444 25.16 -13.41 -0.95
N THR A 445 25.82 -13.85 0.12
CA THR A 445 27.29 -13.76 0.24
C THR A 445 27.99 -14.50 -0.88
N ALA A 446 27.54 -15.71 -1.22
CA ALA A 446 28.10 -16.52 -2.31
C ALA A 446 27.95 -15.89 -3.72
N ARG A 447 27.18 -14.80 -3.86
CA ARG A 447 27.10 -14.03 -5.12
C ARG A 447 28.17 -12.96 -5.23
N LEU A 448 28.85 -12.64 -4.13
CA LEU A 448 29.90 -11.63 -4.07
C LEU A 448 31.26 -12.22 -4.48
N ASP A 449 32.20 -11.35 -4.81
CA ASP A 449 33.59 -11.75 -5.08
C ASP A 449 34.25 -12.37 -3.83
N ASP A 450 35.24 -13.24 -4.05
CA ASP A 450 35.92 -14.00 -3.00
C ASP A 450 36.48 -13.09 -1.89
N GLY A 451 36.29 -13.53 -0.63
CA GLY A 451 36.72 -12.78 0.56
C GLY A 451 35.75 -11.68 1.02
N LEU A 452 34.70 -11.37 0.25
CA LEU A 452 33.65 -10.46 0.68
C LEU A 452 32.53 -11.19 1.42
N HIS A 453 31.93 -10.50 2.40
CA HIS A 453 30.79 -11.00 3.16
C HIS A 453 29.61 -10.03 3.12
N MET A 454 28.40 -10.56 2.90
CA MET A 454 27.18 -9.78 3.00
C MET A 454 26.68 -9.78 4.45
N GLY A 455 26.86 -8.65 5.14
CA GLY A 455 26.36 -8.49 6.51
C GLY A 455 24.82 -8.53 6.56
N ILE A 456 24.26 -9.53 7.26
CA ILE A 456 22.81 -9.76 7.35
C ILE A 456 22.02 -8.55 7.90
N LEU A 457 22.64 -7.74 8.76
CA LEU A 457 22.03 -6.54 9.32
C LEU A 457 21.81 -5.41 8.30
N LYS A 458 22.44 -5.47 7.13
CA LYS A 458 22.12 -4.58 6.00
C LYS A 458 20.68 -4.77 5.52
N PHE A 459 20.09 -5.96 5.71
CA PHE A 459 18.69 -6.23 5.39
C PHE A 459 17.72 -5.70 6.45
N ARG A 460 18.24 -5.25 7.60
CA ARG A 460 17.48 -4.70 8.73
C ARG A 460 16.41 -5.66 9.31
N PRO A 461 16.72 -6.95 9.51
CA PRO A 461 15.75 -7.91 10.06
C PRO A 461 15.44 -7.60 11.52
N ASN A 462 14.25 -7.94 11.98
CA ASN A 462 13.94 -7.99 13.41
C ASN A 462 14.21 -9.38 13.99
N ILE A 463 14.06 -10.44 13.18
CA ILE A 463 14.25 -11.83 13.59
C ILE A 463 15.12 -12.52 12.54
N ILE A 464 16.21 -13.13 13.00
CA ILE A 464 17.08 -13.98 12.19
C ILE A 464 16.86 -15.42 12.63
N LEU A 465 16.59 -16.31 11.67
CA LEU A 465 16.40 -17.73 11.90
C LEU A 465 17.51 -18.55 11.24
N THR A 466 17.80 -19.70 11.84
CA THR A 466 18.75 -20.72 11.33
C THR A 466 18.11 -22.10 11.34
N GLY A 467 18.66 -23.02 10.54
CA GLY A 467 18.14 -24.37 10.34
C GLY A 467 17.20 -24.46 9.14
N SER A 468 17.20 -23.46 8.26
CA SER A 468 16.38 -23.49 7.05
C SER A 468 16.88 -24.58 6.11
N PRO A 469 15.99 -25.40 5.51
CA PRO A 469 16.41 -26.52 4.65
C PRO A 469 17.12 -26.06 3.36
N SER A 470 16.86 -24.82 2.91
CA SER A 470 17.61 -24.19 1.82
C SER A 470 17.41 -22.67 1.84
N ALA A 471 18.19 -21.95 1.01
CA ALA A 471 18.07 -20.51 0.86
C ALA A 471 16.72 -20.11 0.23
N PHE A 472 16.19 -18.99 0.69
CA PHE A 472 14.99 -18.29 0.21
C PHE A 472 13.66 -19.02 0.37
N VAL A 473 13.62 -20.20 1.00
CA VAL A 473 12.35 -20.92 1.25
C VAL A 473 11.40 -20.15 2.18
N GLU A 474 11.91 -19.18 2.95
CA GLU A 474 11.08 -18.30 3.76
C GLU A 474 10.10 -17.45 2.93
N ASP A 475 10.33 -17.29 1.63
CA ASP A 475 9.41 -16.66 0.69
C ASP A 475 8.01 -17.28 0.71
N TYR A 476 7.93 -18.57 1.06
CA TYR A 476 6.70 -19.35 1.08
C TYR A 476 6.08 -19.45 2.48
N TRP A 477 6.80 -19.11 3.54
CA TRP A 477 6.27 -19.29 4.89
C TRP A 477 5.09 -18.34 5.14
N ALA A 478 4.02 -18.89 5.70
CA ALA A 478 2.77 -18.20 5.98
C ALA A 478 2.51 -18.03 7.49
N GLU A 479 3.07 -18.92 8.32
CA GLU A 479 2.92 -18.86 9.77
C GLU A 479 4.16 -19.44 10.46
N LEU A 480 4.67 -18.70 11.45
CA LEU A 480 5.63 -19.19 12.43
C LEU A 480 4.93 -19.37 13.77
N TYR A 481 5.24 -20.46 14.45
CA TYR A 481 4.78 -20.77 15.79
C TYR A 481 5.97 -20.92 16.73
N PHE A 482 5.86 -20.31 17.91
CA PHE A 482 6.86 -20.35 18.97
C PHE A 482 6.25 -21.17 20.12
N PRO A 483 6.66 -22.44 20.30
CA PRO A 483 6.04 -23.34 21.26
C PRO A 483 6.09 -22.81 22.69
N ASP A 484 7.26 -22.35 23.13
CA ASP A 484 7.48 -21.98 24.53
C ASP A 484 6.60 -20.82 25.00
N THR A 485 6.28 -19.88 24.09
CA THR A 485 5.42 -18.74 24.40
C THR A 485 4.01 -18.90 23.84
N ASN A 486 3.72 -20.03 23.18
CA ASN A 486 2.47 -20.28 22.45
C ASN A 486 2.10 -19.08 21.55
N MET A 487 3.08 -18.54 20.84
CA MET A 487 2.95 -17.33 20.04
C MET A 487 2.88 -17.68 18.56
N ARG A 488 2.09 -16.91 17.80
CA ARG A 488 2.03 -17.01 16.33
C ARG A 488 2.41 -15.69 15.68
N LEU A 489 3.31 -15.77 14.70
CA LEU A 489 3.64 -14.69 13.79
C LEU A 489 3.11 -15.04 12.39
N ILE A 490 2.22 -14.21 11.87
CA ILE A 490 1.61 -14.40 10.55
C ILE A 490 2.51 -13.74 9.51
N LEU A 491 2.93 -14.50 8.50
CA LEU A 491 3.84 -14.06 7.46
C LEU A 491 3.09 -13.82 6.15
N THR A 492 2.89 -12.56 5.79
CA THR A 492 1.91 -12.19 4.76
C THR A 492 2.53 -11.80 3.42
N SER A 493 3.74 -11.26 3.40
CA SER A 493 4.34 -10.73 2.17
C SER A 493 5.86 -10.80 2.17
N ASN A 494 6.41 -10.80 0.97
CA ASN A 494 7.83 -10.83 0.68
C ASN A 494 8.41 -9.42 0.77
N CYS A 495 9.63 -9.29 1.30
CA CYS A 495 10.26 -7.99 1.46
C CYS A 495 11.01 -7.57 0.19
N PRO A 496 10.51 -6.58 -0.58
CA PRO A 496 11.28 -5.99 -1.67
C PRO A 496 12.46 -5.22 -1.10
N ARG A 497 13.64 -5.42 -1.67
CA ARG A 497 14.83 -4.72 -1.23
C ARG A 497 15.02 -3.44 -2.05
N CYS A 498 15.21 -2.34 -1.34
CA CYS A 498 15.74 -1.11 -1.92
C CYS A 498 17.28 -1.17 -1.92
N GLN A 499 17.91 -0.15 -2.52
CA GLN A 499 19.36 -0.05 -2.61
C GLN A 499 20.06 0.18 -1.27
N SER A 500 19.34 0.36 -0.16
CA SER A 500 19.94 0.49 1.19
C SER A 500 20.91 -0.63 1.56
N ILE A 501 20.74 -1.83 1.00
CA ILE A 501 21.61 -2.98 1.26
C ILE A 501 23.02 -2.82 0.67
N THR A 502 23.22 -1.83 -0.21
CA THR A 502 24.51 -1.54 -0.86
C THR A 502 25.36 -0.54 -0.06
N ALA A 503 24.82 0.03 1.01
CA ALA A 503 25.53 0.98 1.86
C ALA A 503 26.74 0.33 2.53
N ASP A 504 27.85 1.04 2.56
CA ASP A 504 29.03 0.69 3.33
C ASP A 504 28.96 1.35 4.72
N PHE A 505 29.00 0.51 5.75
CA PHE A 505 28.87 0.92 7.15
C PHE A 505 30.09 1.66 7.68
N LYS A 506 31.22 1.65 6.96
CA LYS A 506 32.41 2.44 7.30
C LYS A 506 32.34 3.85 6.73
N THR A 507 31.93 3.97 5.48
CA THR A 507 32.03 5.24 4.74
C THR A 507 30.72 6.03 4.68
N GLY A 508 29.57 5.41 4.99
CA GLY A 508 28.27 6.07 4.84
C GLY A 508 27.91 6.34 3.38
N ARG A 509 28.51 5.60 2.43
CA ARG A 509 28.33 5.74 0.99
C ARG A 509 27.97 4.41 0.35
N LEU A 510 27.74 4.43 -0.96
CA LEU A 510 27.64 3.20 -1.74
C LEU A 510 28.97 2.45 -1.61
N ALA A 511 28.93 1.16 -1.28
CA ALA A 511 30.15 0.36 -1.22
C ALA A 511 30.88 0.40 -2.58
N SER A 512 32.17 0.69 -2.55
CA SER A 512 33.01 0.80 -3.76
C SER A 512 33.43 -0.55 -4.34
N ASP A 513 33.34 -1.62 -3.54
CA ASP A 513 33.57 -3.00 -3.96
C ASP A 513 32.28 -3.66 -4.45
N ASP A 514 32.35 -4.97 -4.72
CA ASP A 514 31.23 -5.73 -5.28
C ASP A 514 29.98 -5.79 -4.38
N ARG A 515 30.09 -5.48 -3.08
CA ARG A 515 28.92 -5.30 -2.21
C ARG A 515 28.03 -4.15 -2.68
N GLY A 516 28.59 -3.15 -3.38
CA GLY A 516 27.84 -2.07 -4.02
C GLY A 516 26.93 -2.57 -5.15
N ASN A 517 27.26 -3.72 -5.75
CA ASN A 517 26.49 -4.34 -6.83
C ASN A 517 25.51 -5.41 -6.34
N VAL A 518 25.48 -5.75 -5.04
CA VAL A 518 24.65 -6.85 -4.50
C VAL A 518 23.17 -6.71 -4.87
N TRP A 519 22.64 -5.47 -4.89
CA TRP A 519 21.26 -5.22 -5.28
C TRP A 519 20.99 -5.58 -6.76
N LYS A 520 21.93 -5.28 -7.66
CA LYS A 520 21.84 -5.69 -9.07
C LYS A 520 21.98 -7.20 -9.23
N LYS A 521 22.89 -7.82 -8.47
CA LYS A 521 23.09 -9.28 -8.49
C LYS A 521 21.82 -10.02 -8.06
N LEU A 522 21.16 -9.58 -6.99
CA LEU A 522 19.88 -10.16 -6.58
C LEU A 522 18.76 -9.91 -7.58
N ASN A 523 18.74 -8.79 -8.31
CA ASN A 523 17.70 -8.54 -9.33
C ASN A 523 17.70 -9.55 -10.48
N ARG A 524 18.80 -10.28 -10.70
CA ARG A 524 18.90 -11.26 -11.79
C ARG A 524 17.89 -12.40 -11.61
N ASP A 525 17.71 -12.86 -10.38
CA ASP A 525 16.95 -14.07 -10.05
C ASP A 525 15.93 -13.88 -8.91
N ARG A 526 16.04 -12.83 -8.09
CA ARG A 526 15.19 -12.62 -6.92
C ARG A 526 13.98 -11.72 -7.14
N ARG A 527 13.61 -11.39 -8.38
CA ARG A 527 12.36 -10.67 -8.70
C ARG A 527 11.16 -11.64 -8.74
N VAL A 528 10.94 -12.34 -7.62
CA VAL A 528 10.00 -13.49 -7.54
C VAL A 528 8.57 -13.09 -7.13
N ASP A 529 8.37 -11.90 -6.54
CA ASP A 529 7.03 -11.39 -6.23
C ASP A 529 6.50 -10.56 -7.42
N LYS A 530 5.43 -11.04 -8.05
CA LYS A 530 4.78 -10.36 -9.20
C LYS A 530 4.27 -8.96 -8.87
N GLY A 531 4.04 -8.66 -7.59
CA GLY A 531 3.65 -7.35 -7.08
C GLY A 531 4.80 -6.34 -7.05
N PHE A 532 6.04 -6.84 -6.99
CA PHE A 532 7.27 -6.05 -6.93
C PHE A 532 8.21 -6.37 -8.09
N LYS A 533 7.73 -6.14 -9.31
CA LYS A 533 8.41 -6.51 -10.57
C LYS A 533 9.83 -5.97 -10.74
N TYR A 534 10.20 -4.92 -10.01
CA TYR A 534 11.49 -4.21 -10.17
C TYR A 534 12.39 -4.29 -8.93
N HIS A 535 12.00 -5.06 -7.92
CA HIS A 535 12.77 -5.18 -6.68
C HIS A 535 13.10 -6.65 -6.40
N PRO A 536 14.34 -6.96 -6.01
CA PRO A 536 14.67 -8.29 -5.56
C PRO A 536 14.07 -8.53 -4.18
N ILE A 537 13.67 -9.77 -3.92
CA ILE A 537 13.08 -10.21 -2.67
C ILE A 537 14.15 -10.80 -1.75
N PHE A 538 14.17 -10.33 -0.50
CA PHE A 538 14.93 -10.94 0.57
C PHE A 538 14.22 -10.75 1.92
N GLY A 539 13.85 -11.87 2.54
CA GLY A 539 13.14 -11.89 3.81
C GLY A 539 11.63 -11.77 3.68
N ARG A 540 10.97 -12.04 4.80
CA ARG A 540 9.53 -12.22 4.90
C ARG A 540 8.94 -11.32 5.96
N TYR A 541 7.91 -10.59 5.60
CA TYR A 541 7.24 -9.68 6.51
C TYR A 541 6.26 -10.40 7.43
N GLY A 542 6.30 -10.03 8.71
CA GLY A 542 5.49 -10.61 9.77
C GLY A 542 4.62 -9.61 10.52
N PHE A 543 3.47 -10.10 10.98
CA PHE A 543 2.53 -9.42 11.85
C PHE A 543 2.18 -10.31 13.05
N CYS A 544 2.02 -9.68 14.21
CA CYS A 544 1.65 -10.35 15.43
C CYS A 544 0.31 -9.81 15.92
N GLY A 545 -0.65 -10.69 16.20
CA GLY A 545 -1.95 -10.28 16.72
C GLY A 545 -1.88 -9.82 18.18
N ASP A 546 -2.81 -8.95 18.59
CA ASP A 546 -2.84 -8.32 19.93
C ASP A 546 -2.77 -9.32 21.10
N LYS A 547 -3.28 -10.56 20.92
CA LYS A 547 -3.20 -11.63 21.92
C LYS A 547 -1.78 -12.07 22.31
N ASN A 548 -0.78 -11.65 21.54
CA ASN A 548 0.62 -11.98 21.77
C ASN A 548 1.41 -10.82 22.42
N ILE A 549 0.77 -9.67 22.66
CA ILE A 549 1.38 -8.56 23.41
C ILE A 549 1.80 -9.06 24.80
N GLY A 550 2.99 -8.67 25.25
CA GLY A 550 3.56 -9.15 26.52
C GLY A 550 4.40 -10.41 26.39
N LYS A 551 4.37 -11.10 25.25
CA LYS A 551 5.18 -12.29 25.01
C LYS A 551 6.56 -11.93 24.49
N HIS A 552 7.49 -12.86 24.68
CA HIS A 552 8.88 -12.72 24.27
C HIS A 552 9.24 -13.64 23.11
N ILE A 553 10.20 -13.18 22.29
CA ILE A 553 10.96 -14.02 21.36
C ILE A 553 12.41 -13.95 21.81
N THR A 554 13.00 -15.09 22.14
CA THR A 554 14.35 -15.15 22.73
C THR A 554 15.31 -15.85 21.79
N VAL A 555 16.58 -15.41 21.78
CA VAL A 555 17.65 -16.08 21.04
C VAL A 555 17.80 -17.52 21.52
N GLY A 556 18.03 -18.45 20.59
CA GLY A 556 18.09 -19.89 20.84
C GLY A 556 16.74 -20.59 20.89
N GLN A 557 15.62 -19.85 20.97
CA GLN A 557 14.28 -20.40 21.01
C GLN A 557 13.94 -21.20 19.75
N GLU A 558 13.20 -22.30 19.91
CA GLU A 558 12.68 -23.09 18.80
C GLU A 558 11.51 -22.39 18.09
N VAL A 559 11.49 -22.49 16.76
CA VAL A 559 10.43 -21.91 15.91
C VAL A 559 9.96 -22.94 14.90
N TRP A 560 8.65 -23.09 14.80
CA TRP A 560 8.01 -24.02 13.87
C TRP A 560 7.39 -23.27 12.69
N VAL A 561 7.70 -23.72 11.48
CA VAL A 561 6.93 -23.32 10.30
C VAL A 561 5.68 -24.18 10.27
N THR A 562 4.54 -23.61 10.64
CA THR A 562 3.25 -24.35 10.75
C THR A 562 2.38 -24.20 9.51
N LYS A 563 2.65 -23.23 8.63
CA LYS A 563 1.97 -23.06 7.35
C LYS A 563 2.92 -22.56 6.27
N ILE A 564 2.78 -23.12 5.08
CA ILE A 564 3.53 -22.78 3.87
C ILE A 564 2.52 -22.48 2.74
N ASN A 565 2.78 -21.44 1.96
CA ASN A 565 2.04 -21.09 0.76
C ASN A 565 2.47 -22.00 -0.39
N LYS A 566 1.50 -22.41 -1.24
CA LYS A 566 1.79 -23.21 -2.43
C LYS A 566 2.55 -22.44 -3.52
N GLU A 567 2.34 -21.13 -3.55
CA GLU A 567 2.93 -20.22 -4.55
C GLU A 567 3.60 -19.04 -3.83
N HIS A 568 4.50 -18.36 -4.54
CA HIS A 568 5.03 -17.09 -4.06
C HIS A 568 3.89 -16.10 -3.79
N THR A 569 4.06 -15.27 -2.77
CA THR A 569 3.11 -14.20 -2.54
C THR A 569 3.08 -13.25 -3.73
N HIS A 570 1.87 -12.90 -4.16
CA HIS A 570 1.63 -11.78 -5.06
C HIS A 570 1.17 -10.60 -4.21
N THR A 571 2.11 -9.71 -3.91
CA THR A 571 1.82 -8.56 -3.05
C THR A 571 0.99 -7.52 -3.79
N ILE A 572 -0.18 -7.19 -3.25
CA ILE A 572 -1.04 -6.13 -3.79
C ILE A 572 -1.07 -4.99 -2.78
N PHE A 573 -0.41 -3.87 -3.10
CA PHE A 573 -0.70 -2.63 -2.40
C PHE A 573 -2.09 -2.18 -2.79
N ALA A 574 -2.93 -1.86 -1.81
CA ALA A 574 -3.99 -0.91 -2.06
C ALA A 574 -3.24 0.39 -2.40
N ARG A 575 -3.10 0.65 -3.71
CA ARG A 575 -2.56 1.92 -4.17
C ARG A 575 -3.48 3.00 -3.61
N GLN A 576 -2.89 3.91 -2.83
CA GLN A 576 -3.50 5.16 -2.38
C GLN A 576 -4.16 5.87 -3.54
#